data_AF-A0A925LSJ8-F1
#
_entry.id   AF-A0A925LSJ8-F1
#
_cell.length_a   1.000
_cell.length_b   1.000
_cell.length_c   1.000
_cell.angle_alpha   90.00
_cell.angle_beta   90.00
_cell.angle_gamma   90.00
#
_symmetry.space_group_name_H-M   'P 1'
#
loop_
_entity.id
_entity.type
_entity.pdbx_description
1 polymer ?
#
loop_
_entity_poly.entity_id
_entity_poly.type
_entity_poly.pdbx_seq_one_letter_code
_entity_poly.pdbx_strand_id
1 'polypeptide(L)'
;MESTTDSIVKCTATGRGIKAERRRHFSKVLIGLIATLALIGSECLADEPKWESLMPRIDTAEHAVVGEWKKSDTSLSVAGQEGARLVLPASPSEEYDLRASFTRQTGVHSVGLVFLQHGRQAVFEVDAWGQHLGGFQNVDGRSIRDNVTRRENITLTNGRRHTITVQVRKDSICGLLDDKEVCLHNTDGSDLSMHEVWSLPEPDQMGLVTWAGDTVFHTVEIRHLSGQPAKIAKADSPKSSPAMKSKQAERGNDKQRKVVIVIANEDFFYREYADPRQELERAGIRVTVAAGRKATCRPHHGSGEGPDGGAVEPDLALKDVKADDFDAILFSGGWGASSYQFAFPGRYDKPSYNGNKTIRSEANRIINEFVQQDKYVCALCNGVSVLAWARVDGKSPLEGKRVCAPVREAAAGIYNGRPAQPSCRWHPESNGAIVSPSGSIGRPGDVADDVLIDGKIITGEDDPSAREMGRKIVEVLMPR
;
A
#
# COMPACT_ATOMS: atom_id res chain seq x y z
N MET A 1 3.06 -47.81 34.05
CA MET A 1 3.75 -48.02 32.76
C MET A 1 2.97 -49.09 32.04
N GLU A 2 2.01 -48.66 31.24
CA GLU A 2 1.08 -49.51 30.49
C GLU A 2 1.40 -49.41 29.00
N SER A 3 1.21 -50.51 28.27
CA SER A 3 0.99 -50.50 26.83
C SER A 3 0.04 -51.62 26.39
N THR A 4 -0.85 -51.28 25.46
CA THR A 4 -1.61 -52.12 24.48
C THR A 4 -2.66 -53.09 25.07
N THR A 5 -3.91 -53.21 24.58
CA THR A 5 -4.41 -53.32 23.18
C THR A 5 -5.96 -53.19 23.12
N ASP A 6 -6.50 -52.96 21.91
CA ASP A 6 -7.90 -52.82 21.45
C ASP A 6 -9.00 -53.78 22.01
N SER A 7 -10.26 -53.29 22.08
CA SER A 7 -11.45 -53.80 21.33
C SER A 7 -12.82 -53.35 21.89
N ILE A 8 -13.49 -52.47 21.13
CA ILE A 8 -14.92 -52.39 20.73
C ILE A 8 -16.02 -53.14 21.54
N VAL A 9 -17.09 -52.40 21.92
CA VAL A 9 -18.49 -52.87 21.92
C VAL A 9 -19.43 -51.78 21.36
N LYS A 10 -20.18 -52.14 20.31
CA LYS A 10 -21.34 -51.42 19.73
C LYS A 10 -22.65 -52.03 20.27
N CYS A 11 -23.65 -51.20 20.53
CA CYS A 11 -25.06 -51.62 20.66
C CYS A 11 -25.83 -51.27 19.39
N THR A 12 -26.56 -52.25 18.85
CA THR A 12 -27.58 -52.10 17.80
C THR A 12 -28.72 -53.08 18.05
N ALA A 13 -29.96 -52.64 17.84
CA ALA A 13 -31.14 -53.45 17.50
C ALA A 13 -32.28 -52.46 17.15
N THR A 14 -33.19 -52.63 16.19
CA THR A 14 -33.54 -53.68 15.22
C THR A 14 -34.67 -53.13 14.32
N GLY A 15 -34.85 -53.64 13.09
CA GLY A 15 -36.13 -53.55 12.37
C GLY A 15 -36.07 -53.55 10.83
N ARG A 16 -36.28 -54.72 10.20
CA ARG A 16 -36.79 -54.91 8.81
C ARG A 16 -38.31 -55.18 8.93
N GLY A 17 -39.23 -54.91 8.00
CA GLY A 17 -39.20 -54.44 6.60
C GLY A 17 -40.63 -54.47 5.99
N ILE A 18 -40.70 -54.50 4.65
CA ILE A 18 -41.83 -54.79 3.72
C ILE A 18 -42.46 -53.56 3.01
N LYS A 19 -42.38 -53.60 1.66
CA LYS A 19 -43.10 -52.78 0.67
C LYS A 19 -44.42 -53.47 0.30
N ALA A 20 -45.49 -52.71 0.01
CA ALA A 20 -46.38 -52.92 -1.14
C ALA A 20 -47.47 -51.83 -1.30
N GLU A 21 -47.68 -51.48 -2.58
CA GLU A 21 -48.96 -51.16 -3.25
C GLU A 21 -49.63 -49.78 -3.29
N ARG A 22 -50.11 -49.52 -4.52
CA ARG A 22 -50.82 -48.35 -5.06
C ARG A 22 -52.22 -48.19 -4.45
N ARG A 23 -52.70 -46.95 -4.35
CA ARG A 23 -54.01 -46.54 -4.94
C ARG A 23 -54.15 -45.01 -5.00
N ARG A 24 -54.52 -44.55 -6.19
CA ARG A 24 -55.09 -43.24 -6.50
C ARG A 24 -56.36 -43.05 -5.68
N HIS A 25 -56.60 -41.87 -5.11
CA HIS A 25 -57.94 -41.26 -5.02
C HIS A 25 -57.80 -39.74 -5.11
N PHE A 26 -58.55 -39.19 -6.06
CA PHE A 26 -58.63 -37.81 -6.48
C PHE A 26 -59.74 -37.10 -5.70
N SER A 27 -59.53 -35.80 -5.47
CA SER A 27 -60.53 -34.72 -5.55
C SER A 27 -61.33 -34.31 -4.30
N LYS A 28 -61.42 -32.96 -4.20
CA LYS A 28 -62.35 -32.11 -3.43
C LYS A 28 -61.93 -31.77 -1.99
N VAL A 29 -61.15 -30.70 -1.82
CA VAL A 29 -61.59 -29.40 -1.25
C VAL A 29 -60.56 -28.34 -1.68
N LEU A 30 -60.89 -27.65 -2.77
CA LEU A 30 -60.37 -26.34 -3.15
C LEU A 30 -61.56 -25.39 -2.97
N ILE A 31 -61.34 -24.27 -2.27
CA ILE A 31 -62.09 -22.99 -2.23
C ILE A 31 -61.95 -22.48 -0.80
N GLY A 32 -61.06 -21.50 -0.60
CA GLY A 32 -60.95 -20.82 0.68
C GLY A 32 -59.54 -20.41 1.10
N LEU A 33 -58.65 -20.01 0.17
CA LEU A 33 -57.45 -19.24 0.52
C LEU A 33 -56.81 -18.52 -0.70
N ILE A 34 -57.62 -17.96 -1.62
CA ILE A 34 -57.12 -17.16 -2.77
C ILE A 34 -57.75 -15.75 -2.82
N ALA A 35 -58.66 -15.38 -1.90
CA ALA A 35 -59.44 -14.14 -2.01
C ALA A 35 -59.20 -13.15 -0.85
N THR A 36 -57.95 -12.94 -0.42
CA THR A 36 -57.62 -11.84 0.51
C THR A 36 -56.22 -11.27 0.27
N LEU A 37 -55.88 -10.98 -0.99
CA LEU A 37 -54.78 -10.07 -1.35
C LEU A 37 -54.90 -9.59 -2.82
N ALA A 38 -56.13 -9.46 -3.30
CA ALA A 38 -56.45 -8.86 -4.59
C ALA A 38 -57.30 -7.61 -4.34
N LEU A 39 -56.68 -6.54 -3.82
CA LEU A 39 -57.16 -5.14 -3.84
C LEU A 39 -56.25 -4.25 -2.97
N ILE A 40 -54.97 -4.15 -3.33
CA ILE A 40 -54.11 -2.97 -3.11
C ILE A 40 -53.29 -2.83 -4.41
N GLY A 41 -53.21 -1.62 -4.96
CA GLY A 41 -52.95 -1.29 -6.37
C GLY A 41 -51.77 -2.02 -7.04
N SER A 42 -51.69 -2.18 -8.37
CA SER A 42 -51.90 -1.16 -9.41
C SER A 42 -51.44 0.25 -9.04
N GLU A 43 -50.52 0.35 -8.09
CA GLU A 43 -49.59 1.46 -7.97
C GLU A 43 -48.30 0.98 -8.63
N CYS A 44 -48.04 1.55 -9.81
CA CYS A 44 -46.76 1.62 -10.51
C CYS A 44 -45.72 0.56 -10.05
N LEU A 45 -45.59 -0.55 -10.79
CA LEU A 45 -44.26 -1.16 -10.93
C LEU A 45 -43.40 -0.06 -11.55
N ALA A 46 -42.80 0.79 -10.72
CA ALA A 46 -41.81 1.74 -11.15
C ALA A 46 -40.79 0.92 -11.93
N ASP A 47 -40.58 1.27 -13.21
CA ASP A 47 -39.56 0.66 -14.07
C ASP A 47 -38.30 0.52 -13.21
N GLU A 48 -37.83 -0.72 -12.97
CA GLU A 48 -36.60 -0.91 -12.20
C GLU A 48 -35.55 0.01 -12.83
N PRO A 49 -34.85 0.82 -12.02
CA PRO A 49 -33.97 1.81 -12.61
C PRO A 49 -32.94 1.14 -13.51
N LYS A 50 -32.80 1.62 -14.74
CA LYS A 50 -31.99 0.98 -15.77
C LYS A 50 -30.52 1.37 -15.61
N TRP A 51 -29.63 0.45 -15.94
CA TRP A 51 -28.21 0.75 -16.10
C TRP A 51 -28.00 1.62 -17.34
N GLU A 52 -27.38 2.78 -17.16
CA GLU A 52 -26.88 3.65 -18.22
C GLU A 52 -25.39 3.35 -18.45
N SER A 53 -25.01 3.05 -19.69
CA SER A 53 -23.60 2.89 -20.05
C SER A 53 -22.93 4.26 -20.21
N LEU A 54 -21.81 4.46 -19.51
CA LEU A 54 -20.97 5.64 -19.61
C LEU A 54 -19.93 5.53 -20.73
N MET A 55 -19.69 4.32 -21.24
CA MET A 55 -18.68 4.05 -22.27
C MET A 55 -18.78 4.98 -23.50
N PRO A 56 -19.97 5.26 -24.07
CA PRO A 56 -20.07 6.13 -25.25
C PRO A 56 -19.61 7.57 -24.99
N ARG A 57 -19.79 8.06 -23.76
CA ARG A 57 -19.53 9.45 -23.35
C ARG A 57 -18.07 9.70 -22.96
N ILE A 58 -17.30 8.66 -22.65
CA ILE A 58 -15.90 8.78 -22.29
C ILE A 58 -15.06 9.20 -23.51
N ASP A 59 -14.46 10.37 -23.46
CA ASP A 59 -13.35 10.79 -24.31
C ASP A 59 -12.03 10.72 -23.52
N THR A 60 -11.08 9.90 -23.95
CA THR A 60 -9.79 9.77 -23.24
C THR A 60 -8.90 10.99 -23.36
N ALA A 61 -9.07 11.83 -24.38
CA ALA A 61 -8.31 13.07 -24.51
C ALA A 61 -8.78 14.15 -23.51
N GLU A 62 -10.06 14.12 -23.14
CA GLU A 62 -10.64 15.07 -22.19
C GLU A 62 -10.66 14.56 -20.74
N HIS A 63 -10.90 13.27 -20.54
CA HIS A 63 -11.18 12.72 -19.21
C HIS A 63 -9.99 12.00 -18.55
N ALA A 64 -8.95 11.65 -19.30
CA ALA A 64 -7.77 11.03 -18.69
C ALA A 64 -7.04 12.05 -17.81
N VAL A 65 -6.77 11.68 -16.56
CA VAL A 65 -6.02 12.52 -15.61
C VAL A 65 -4.58 12.05 -15.52
N VAL A 66 -4.38 10.75 -15.32
CA VAL A 66 -3.08 10.08 -15.28
C VAL A 66 -3.24 8.70 -15.92
N GLY A 67 -2.26 8.26 -16.70
CA GLY A 67 -2.33 6.99 -17.43
C GLY A 67 -2.42 7.20 -18.95
N GLU A 68 -1.82 6.30 -19.71
CA GLU A 68 -2.07 6.20 -21.14
C GLU A 68 -3.41 5.47 -21.39
N TRP A 69 -4.51 6.20 -21.27
CA TRP A 69 -5.85 5.66 -21.53
C TRP A 69 -6.15 5.63 -23.04
N LYS A 70 -6.64 4.49 -23.52
CA LYS A 70 -7.02 4.28 -24.92
C LYS A 70 -8.43 3.72 -24.98
N LYS A 71 -9.28 4.38 -25.76
CA LYS A 71 -10.65 3.90 -26.02
C LYS A 71 -10.73 3.25 -27.40
N SER A 72 -11.44 2.12 -27.45
CA SER A 72 -11.91 1.46 -28.66
C SER A 72 -13.44 1.46 -28.67
N ASP A 73 -14.05 0.93 -29.74
CA ASP A 73 -15.51 0.82 -29.85
C ASP A 73 -16.14 -0.02 -28.71
N THR A 74 -15.38 -0.93 -28.10
CA THR A 74 -15.91 -1.93 -27.16
C THR A 74 -15.22 -1.95 -25.80
N SER A 75 -14.15 -1.18 -25.60
CA SER A 75 -13.39 -1.20 -24.34
C SER A 75 -12.58 0.08 -24.12
N LEU A 76 -12.22 0.30 -22.86
CA LEU A 76 -11.30 1.33 -22.41
C LEU A 76 -10.11 0.65 -21.75
N SER A 77 -8.90 0.85 -22.25
CA SER A 77 -7.69 0.25 -21.70
C SER A 77 -6.74 1.29 -21.15
N VAL A 78 -5.92 0.88 -20.20
CA VAL A 78 -4.83 1.68 -19.65
C VAL A 78 -3.62 0.78 -19.42
N ALA A 79 -2.45 1.24 -19.85
CA ALA A 79 -1.20 0.56 -19.56
C ALA A 79 -0.86 0.66 -18.07
N GLY A 80 -0.11 -0.30 -17.56
CA GLY A 80 0.32 -0.35 -16.16
C GLY A 80 1.12 0.90 -15.79
N GLN A 81 0.44 1.84 -15.13
CA GLN A 81 1.02 3.07 -14.61
C GLN A 81 0.51 3.30 -13.19
N GLU A 82 1.36 3.87 -12.34
CA GLU A 82 0.99 4.24 -10.98
C GLU A 82 -0.02 5.38 -10.96
N GLY A 83 -1.03 5.29 -10.09
CA GLY A 83 -2.04 6.32 -9.92
C GLY A 83 -2.89 6.59 -11.17
N ALA A 84 -2.98 5.63 -12.10
CA ALA A 84 -3.75 5.78 -13.33
C ALA A 84 -5.22 6.01 -12.99
N ARG A 85 -5.77 7.13 -13.48
CA ARG A 85 -7.16 7.51 -13.21
C ARG A 85 -7.77 8.32 -14.34
N LEU A 86 -9.07 8.12 -14.54
CA LEU A 86 -9.87 8.75 -15.57
C LEU A 86 -11.20 9.21 -14.98
N VAL A 87 -11.61 10.44 -15.29
CA VAL A 87 -12.88 11.03 -14.88
C VAL A 87 -14.02 10.37 -15.64
N LEU A 88 -15.12 10.05 -14.94
CA LEU A 88 -16.35 9.58 -15.57
C LEU A 88 -17.26 10.78 -15.85
N PRO A 89 -17.72 10.97 -17.10
CA PRO A 89 -18.60 12.09 -17.47
C PRO A 89 -20.04 11.84 -17.04
N ALA A 90 -20.28 11.77 -15.73
CA ALA A 90 -21.60 11.54 -15.15
C ALA A 90 -21.77 12.32 -13.85
N SER A 91 -22.99 12.76 -13.60
CA SER A 91 -23.40 13.39 -12.34
C SER A 91 -24.42 12.45 -11.68
N PRO A 92 -24.07 11.78 -10.57
CA PRO A 92 -24.95 10.80 -9.96
C PRO A 92 -26.17 11.50 -9.34
N SER A 93 -27.23 10.72 -9.12
CA SER A 93 -28.34 11.11 -8.25
C SER A 93 -27.94 10.88 -6.78
N GLU A 94 -28.77 11.25 -5.81
CA GLU A 94 -28.40 11.09 -4.38
C GLU A 94 -28.12 9.62 -4.03
N GLU A 95 -28.97 8.71 -4.52
CA GLU A 95 -28.74 7.28 -4.40
C GLU A 95 -28.57 6.66 -5.78
N TYR A 96 -27.56 5.81 -5.92
CA TYR A 96 -27.19 5.22 -7.20
C TYR A 96 -26.30 3.98 -7.01
N ASP A 97 -26.10 3.23 -8.08
CA ASP A 97 -25.07 2.20 -8.18
C ASP A 97 -24.10 2.56 -9.31
N LEU A 98 -22.81 2.40 -9.08
CA LEU A 98 -21.77 2.54 -10.09
C LEU A 98 -21.04 1.21 -10.23
N ARG A 99 -20.92 0.72 -11.46
CA ARG A 99 -20.35 -0.59 -11.78
C ARG A 99 -19.38 -0.51 -12.93
N ALA A 100 -18.32 -1.30 -12.86
CA ALA A 100 -17.45 -1.55 -14.00
C ALA A 100 -17.12 -3.04 -14.12
N SER A 101 -17.13 -3.57 -15.36
CA SER A 101 -16.54 -4.87 -15.66
C SER A 101 -15.16 -4.68 -16.26
N PHE A 102 -14.16 -5.40 -15.76
CA PHE A 102 -12.78 -5.21 -16.17
C PHE A 102 -11.97 -6.52 -16.17
N THR A 103 -10.83 -6.50 -16.84
CA THR A 103 -9.80 -7.54 -16.76
C THR A 103 -8.46 -6.87 -16.50
N ARG A 104 -7.84 -7.25 -15.38
CA ARG A 104 -6.44 -6.90 -15.09
C ARG A 104 -5.56 -7.93 -15.79
N GLN A 105 -4.70 -7.51 -16.72
CA GLN A 105 -3.84 -8.40 -17.50
C GLN A 105 -2.54 -8.69 -16.76
N THR A 106 -1.98 -7.68 -16.09
CA THR A 106 -0.67 -7.75 -15.39
C THR A 106 -0.71 -7.03 -14.03
N GLY A 107 0.37 -7.13 -13.26
CA GLY A 107 0.51 -6.49 -11.93
C GLY A 107 -0.06 -7.32 -10.77
N VAL A 108 -0.16 -6.72 -9.58
CA VAL A 108 -0.78 -7.29 -8.34
C VAL A 108 -1.43 -6.22 -7.44
N HIS A 109 -1.88 -5.10 -8.01
CA HIS A 109 -2.30 -3.92 -7.25
C HIS A 109 -3.68 -3.41 -7.66
N SER A 110 -4.12 -2.34 -6.99
CA SER A 110 -5.50 -1.86 -6.95
C SER A 110 -6.18 -1.71 -8.31
N VAL A 111 -7.44 -2.10 -8.36
CA VAL A 111 -8.45 -1.54 -9.28
C VAL A 111 -9.59 -1.03 -8.41
N GLY A 112 -10.16 0.14 -8.76
CA GLY A 112 -11.17 0.77 -7.92
C GLY A 112 -12.09 1.74 -8.67
N LEU A 113 -13.11 2.19 -7.94
CA LEU A 113 -14.09 3.18 -8.39
C LEU A 113 -14.05 4.39 -7.45
N VAL A 114 -13.95 5.58 -8.03
CA VAL A 114 -14.19 6.85 -7.33
C VAL A 114 -15.69 7.15 -7.39
N PHE A 115 -16.31 7.36 -6.24
CA PHE A 115 -17.73 7.65 -6.09
C PHE A 115 -17.95 8.88 -5.18
N LEU A 116 -19.19 9.36 -5.13
CA LEU A 116 -19.64 10.51 -4.34
C LEU A 116 -20.67 10.05 -3.31
N GLN A 117 -20.48 10.42 -2.05
CA GLN A 117 -21.50 10.33 -1.00
C GLN A 117 -21.77 11.73 -0.47
N HIS A 118 -22.99 12.24 -0.66
CA HIS A 118 -23.35 13.63 -0.36
C HIS A 118 -22.33 14.67 -0.87
N GLY A 119 -21.85 14.49 -2.11
CA GLY A 119 -20.89 15.39 -2.75
C GLY A 119 -19.44 15.25 -2.27
N ARG A 120 -19.12 14.25 -1.42
CA ARG A 120 -17.75 13.94 -1.01
C ARG A 120 -17.21 12.75 -1.78
N GLN A 121 -16.01 12.89 -2.32
CA GLN A 121 -15.31 11.83 -3.02
C GLN A 121 -14.73 10.79 -2.05
N ALA A 122 -14.88 9.52 -2.43
CA ALA A 122 -14.21 8.38 -1.82
C ALA A 122 -13.91 7.32 -2.88
N VAL A 123 -13.09 6.32 -2.52
CA VAL A 123 -12.70 5.24 -3.41
C VAL A 123 -13.07 3.90 -2.80
N PHE A 124 -13.71 3.04 -3.59
CA PHE A 124 -13.81 1.62 -3.28
C PHE A 124 -12.74 0.87 -4.09
N GLU A 125 -11.85 0.16 -3.41
CA GLU A 125 -10.71 -0.54 -4.01
C GLU A 125 -10.74 -2.04 -3.72
N VAL A 126 -10.21 -2.83 -4.65
CA VAL A 126 -9.98 -4.27 -4.50
C VAL A 126 -8.55 -4.62 -4.90
N ASP A 127 -8.03 -5.68 -4.29
CA ASP A 127 -6.67 -6.19 -4.50
C ASP A 127 -5.57 -5.14 -4.28
N ALA A 128 -5.79 -4.32 -3.25
CA ALA A 128 -4.96 -3.17 -3.00
C ALA A 128 -3.57 -3.56 -2.50
N TRP A 129 -2.57 -2.87 -3.08
CA TRP A 129 -1.18 -2.82 -2.62
C TRP A 129 -0.43 -4.15 -2.49
N GLY A 130 -0.82 -5.19 -3.24
CA GLY A 130 -0.18 -6.51 -3.18
C GLY A 130 -0.40 -7.26 -1.86
N GLN A 131 -1.15 -6.65 -0.93
CA GLN A 131 -1.60 -7.28 0.32
C GLN A 131 -2.97 -7.94 0.15
N HIS A 132 -3.57 -7.85 -1.05
CA HIS A 132 -4.90 -8.36 -1.36
C HIS A 132 -5.99 -7.78 -0.45
N LEU A 133 -5.93 -6.46 -0.19
CA LEU A 133 -6.95 -5.77 0.60
C LEU A 133 -8.13 -5.32 -0.27
N GLY A 134 -9.34 -5.29 0.28
CA GLY A 134 -10.51 -4.67 -0.34
C GLY A 134 -11.38 -3.93 0.68
N GLY A 135 -12.02 -2.84 0.25
CA GLY A 135 -12.67 -1.90 1.17
C GLY A 135 -12.76 -0.46 0.65
N PHE A 136 -13.27 0.43 1.48
CA PHE A 136 -13.31 1.86 1.20
C PHE A 136 -12.00 2.52 1.66
N GLN A 137 -11.43 3.37 0.80
CA GLN A 137 -10.04 3.80 0.93
C GLN A 137 -9.81 4.61 2.19
N ASN A 138 -10.36 5.82 2.33
CA ASN A 138 -10.21 6.60 3.56
C ASN A 138 -11.57 6.76 4.27
N VAL A 139 -11.64 6.25 5.50
CA VAL A 139 -12.79 6.33 6.40
C VAL A 139 -12.28 6.73 7.79
N ASP A 140 -12.89 7.74 8.41
CA ASP A 140 -12.47 8.33 9.69
C ASP A 140 -10.99 8.74 9.72
N GLY A 141 -10.51 9.29 8.59
CA GLY A 141 -9.11 9.69 8.42
C GLY A 141 -8.12 8.52 8.36
N ARG A 142 -8.59 7.27 8.30
CA ARG A 142 -7.78 6.06 8.22
C ARG A 142 -7.91 5.40 6.85
N SER A 143 -6.79 4.96 6.30
CA SER A 143 -6.78 4.20 5.04
C SER A 143 -7.39 2.80 5.22
N ILE A 144 -7.67 2.09 4.12
CA ILE A 144 -8.16 0.70 4.10
C ILE A 144 -7.24 -0.28 4.85
N ARG A 145 -6.00 0.11 5.18
CA ARG A 145 -5.12 -0.68 6.07
C ARG A 145 -5.67 -0.77 7.48
N ASP A 146 -6.32 0.30 7.96
CA ASP A 146 -6.54 0.53 9.38
C ASP A 146 -7.97 0.98 9.70
N ASN A 147 -8.81 1.12 8.69
CA ASN A 147 -10.21 1.50 8.85
C ASN A 147 -11.13 0.27 8.97
N VAL A 148 -12.35 0.52 9.45
CA VAL A 148 -13.35 -0.50 9.78
C VAL A 148 -13.86 -1.30 8.57
N THR A 149 -13.63 -0.79 7.36
CA THR A 149 -14.12 -1.38 6.11
C THR A 149 -13.14 -2.40 5.51
N ARG A 150 -11.91 -2.48 6.06
CA ARG A 150 -10.86 -3.42 5.62
C ARG A 150 -11.38 -4.85 5.51
N ARG A 151 -11.09 -5.47 4.38
CA ARG A 151 -11.16 -6.92 4.17
C ARG A 151 -9.86 -7.43 3.59
N GLU A 152 -9.52 -8.65 3.96
CA GLU A 152 -8.33 -9.35 3.52
C GLU A 152 -8.68 -10.40 2.48
N ASN A 153 -7.66 -10.87 1.74
CA ASN A 153 -7.79 -11.91 0.73
C ASN A 153 -8.79 -11.56 -0.40
N ILE A 154 -8.92 -10.27 -0.70
CA ILE A 154 -9.65 -9.76 -1.85
C ILE A 154 -8.68 -9.71 -3.02
N THR A 155 -8.57 -10.82 -3.74
CA THR A 155 -7.59 -11.00 -4.81
C THR A 155 -8.25 -11.00 -6.18
N LEU A 156 -7.66 -10.29 -7.14
CA LEU A 156 -8.00 -10.40 -8.55
C LEU A 156 -7.14 -11.46 -9.21
N THR A 157 -7.73 -12.22 -10.14
CA THR A 157 -6.97 -13.15 -10.98
C THR A 157 -6.65 -12.48 -12.31
N ASN A 158 -5.36 -12.32 -12.63
CA ASN A 158 -4.96 -11.75 -13.92
C ASN A 158 -5.52 -12.56 -15.10
N GLY A 159 -5.95 -11.86 -16.15
CA GLY A 159 -6.59 -12.45 -17.33
C GLY A 159 -8.06 -12.87 -17.13
N ARG A 160 -8.57 -12.86 -15.89
CA ARG A 160 -9.99 -13.12 -15.60
C ARG A 160 -10.79 -11.82 -15.66
N ARG A 161 -12.01 -11.90 -16.22
CA ARG A 161 -12.98 -10.81 -16.15
C ARG A 161 -13.64 -10.79 -14.78
N HIS A 162 -13.61 -9.62 -14.16
CA HIS A 162 -14.22 -9.31 -12.87
C HIS A 162 -15.25 -8.17 -13.01
N THR A 163 -16.10 -8.03 -12.00
CA THR A 163 -17.04 -6.92 -11.88
C THR A 163 -16.86 -6.24 -10.53
N ILE A 164 -16.57 -4.94 -10.51
CA ILE A 164 -16.54 -4.11 -9.30
C ILE A 164 -17.76 -3.20 -9.27
N THR A 165 -18.42 -3.12 -8.12
CA THR A 165 -19.62 -2.29 -7.93
C THR A 165 -19.52 -1.53 -6.62
N VAL A 166 -19.93 -0.27 -6.62
CA VAL A 166 -20.25 0.48 -5.40
C VAL A 166 -21.72 0.89 -5.43
N GLN A 167 -22.43 0.57 -4.37
CA GLN A 167 -23.83 0.93 -4.14
C GLN A 167 -23.87 2.07 -3.13
N VAL A 168 -24.39 3.20 -3.53
CA VAL A 168 -24.47 4.43 -2.73
C VAL A 168 -25.94 4.65 -2.35
N ARG A 169 -26.20 4.66 -1.05
CA ARG A 169 -27.52 4.94 -0.46
C ARG A 169 -27.40 6.13 0.46
N LYS A 170 -28.54 6.70 0.83
CA LYS A 170 -28.60 7.90 1.66
C LYS A 170 -27.68 7.83 2.89
N ASP A 171 -27.73 6.74 3.65
CA ASP A 171 -26.97 6.60 4.90
C ASP A 171 -25.99 5.41 4.90
N SER A 172 -25.67 4.85 3.72
CA SER A 172 -24.75 3.71 3.63
C SER A 172 -24.11 3.55 2.26
N ILE A 173 -22.93 2.95 2.24
CA ILE A 173 -22.22 2.54 1.03
C ILE A 173 -21.86 1.06 1.10
N CYS A 174 -22.01 0.34 -0.01
CA CYS A 174 -21.64 -1.09 -0.11
C CYS A 174 -20.75 -1.33 -1.33
N GLY A 175 -19.60 -1.97 -1.12
CA GLY A 175 -18.66 -2.35 -2.15
C GLY A 175 -18.74 -3.84 -2.46
N LEU A 176 -18.80 -4.20 -3.75
CA LEU A 176 -18.92 -5.58 -4.22
C LEU A 176 -17.85 -5.93 -5.26
N LEU A 177 -17.40 -7.18 -5.22
CA LEU A 177 -16.55 -7.82 -6.24
C LEU A 177 -17.22 -9.11 -6.72
N ASP A 178 -17.43 -9.24 -8.03
CA ASP A 178 -18.12 -10.37 -8.66
C ASP A 178 -19.48 -10.67 -7.99
N ASP A 179 -20.27 -9.60 -7.76
CA ASP A 179 -21.59 -9.61 -7.09
C ASP A 179 -21.58 -10.11 -5.64
N LYS A 180 -20.40 -10.29 -5.05
CA LYS A 180 -20.24 -10.61 -3.63
C LYS A 180 -19.87 -9.36 -2.86
N GLU A 181 -20.56 -9.14 -1.74
CA GLU A 181 -20.21 -8.07 -0.81
C GLU A 181 -18.78 -8.24 -0.30
N VAL A 182 -18.00 -7.16 -0.42
CA VAL A 182 -16.72 -7.00 0.25
C VAL A 182 -16.95 -6.31 1.60
N CYS A 183 -17.58 -5.13 1.57
CA CYS A 183 -17.86 -4.37 2.78
C CYS A 183 -19.11 -3.49 2.63
N LEU A 184 -19.88 -3.41 3.72
CA LEU A 184 -20.92 -2.42 3.96
C LEU A 184 -20.42 -1.43 5.02
N HIS A 185 -20.67 -0.14 4.81
CA HIS A 185 -20.35 0.92 5.76
C HIS A 185 -21.51 1.90 5.88
N ASN A 186 -21.95 2.17 7.11
CA ASN A 186 -23.00 3.15 7.37
C ASN A 186 -22.35 4.53 7.50
N THR A 187 -22.75 5.47 6.66
CA THR A 187 -22.11 6.79 6.53
C THR A 187 -23.01 7.78 5.82
N ASP A 188 -22.99 9.02 6.30
CA ASP A 188 -23.55 10.19 5.60
C ASP A 188 -22.48 10.92 4.74
N GLY A 189 -21.30 10.34 4.61
CA GLY A 189 -20.14 10.87 3.89
C GLY A 189 -19.18 11.70 4.74
N SER A 190 -19.55 12.14 5.95
CA SER A 190 -18.73 13.06 6.77
C SER A 190 -17.40 12.47 7.23
N ASP A 191 -17.32 11.15 7.36
CA ASP A 191 -16.14 10.36 7.71
C ASP A 191 -15.30 9.95 6.48
N LEU A 192 -15.81 10.19 5.27
CA LEU A 192 -15.12 9.84 4.04
C LEU A 192 -14.17 10.96 3.60
N SER A 193 -13.03 10.56 3.04
CA SER A 193 -12.12 11.49 2.38
C SER A 193 -11.46 10.87 1.15
N MET A 194 -10.92 11.73 0.29
CA MET A 194 -10.14 11.29 -0.87
C MET A 194 -8.67 11.13 -0.48
N HIS A 195 -8.07 10.01 -0.86
CA HIS A 195 -6.62 9.85 -0.79
C HIS A 195 -5.96 10.61 -1.95
N GLU A 196 -4.94 11.43 -1.68
CA GLU A 196 -4.32 12.36 -2.65
C GLU A 196 -3.94 11.71 -3.99
N VAL A 197 -3.43 10.48 -3.95
CA VAL A 197 -3.05 9.71 -5.15
C VAL A 197 -4.21 9.46 -6.13
N TRP A 198 -5.45 9.50 -5.64
CA TRP A 198 -6.67 9.28 -6.41
C TRP A 198 -7.45 10.57 -6.70
N SER A 199 -6.95 11.73 -6.27
CA SER A 199 -7.61 13.02 -6.48
C SER A 199 -7.90 13.27 -7.96
N LEU A 200 -9.17 13.51 -8.25
CA LEU A 200 -9.63 13.99 -9.56
C LEU A 200 -9.52 15.52 -9.61
N PRO A 201 -9.50 16.14 -10.81
CA PRO A 201 -9.37 17.59 -10.96
C PRO A 201 -10.42 18.38 -10.17
N GLU A 202 -11.66 17.91 -10.17
CA GLU A 202 -12.76 18.57 -9.45
C GLU A 202 -13.34 17.64 -8.36
N PRO A 203 -13.81 18.21 -7.23
CA PRO A 203 -14.24 17.44 -6.06
C PRO A 203 -15.61 16.75 -6.22
N ASP A 204 -16.37 17.07 -7.27
CA ASP A 204 -17.69 16.52 -7.58
C ASP A 204 -17.66 15.47 -8.70
N GLN A 205 -16.47 14.97 -9.04
CA GLN A 205 -16.28 14.00 -10.12
C GLN A 205 -16.24 12.55 -9.61
N MET A 206 -16.74 11.62 -10.43
CA MET A 206 -16.53 10.19 -10.28
C MET A 206 -15.43 9.72 -11.23
N GLY A 207 -14.93 8.51 -11.07
CA GLY A 207 -13.76 8.06 -11.81
C GLY A 207 -13.47 6.57 -11.73
N LEU A 208 -12.58 6.13 -12.62
CA LEU A 208 -11.92 4.84 -12.56
C LEU A 208 -10.50 5.02 -12.05
N VAL A 209 -10.01 4.06 -11.24
CA VAL A 209 -8.64 4.05 -10.76
C VAL A 209 -7.99 2.67 -10.94
N THR A 210 -6.72 2.64 -11.33
CA THR A 210 -5.89 1.44 -11.40
C THR A 210 -4.46 1.76 -10.92
N TRP A 211 -3.77 0.76 -10.37
CA TRP A 211 -2.38 0.90 -9.95
C TRP A 211 -1.48 -0.12 -10.66
N ALA A 212 -0.53 0.37 -11.47
CA ALA A 212 0.61 -0.39 -12.00
C ALA A 212 0.28 -1.78 -12.57
N GLY A 213 -0.89 -1.92 -13.22
CA GLY A 213 -1.31 -3.14 -13.90
C GLY A 213 -2.08 -2.80 -15.16
N ASP A 214 -1.73 -3.44 -16.27
CA ASP A 214 -2.44 -3.28 -17.53
C ASP A 214 -3.90 -3.69 -17.31
N THR A 215 -4.83 -2.78 -17.56
CA THR A 215 -6.23 -2.99 -17.21
C THR A 215 -7.12 -2.62 -18.39
N VAL A 216 -8.08 -3.49 -18.69
CA VAL A 216 -9.11 -3.27 -19.71
C VAL A 216 -10.47 -3.24 -19.04
N PHE A 217 -11.15 -2.12 -19.11
CA PHE A 217 -12.55 -1.95 -18.73
C PHE A 217 -13.43 -2.26 -19.95
N HIS A 218 -14.32 -3.24 -19.79
CA HIS A 218 -15.27 -3.70 -20.82
C HIS A 218 -16.58 -2.91 -20.75
N THR A 219 -17.03 -2.60 -19.53
CA THR A 219 -18.21 -1.78 -19.29
C THR A 219 -17.97 -0.85 -18.11
N VAL A 220 -18.60 0.32 -18.15
CA VAL A 220 -18.74 1.24 -17.03
C VAL A 220 -20.16 1.76 -17.08
N GLU A 221 -20.92 1.56 -16.01
CA GLU A 221 -22.36 1.77 -15.98
C GLU A 221 -22.78 2.42 -14.67
N ILE A 222 -23.77 3.29 -14.74
CA ILE A 222 -24.41 3.89 -13.57
C ILE A 222 -25.90 3.59 -13.57
N ARG A 223 -26.48 3.37 -12.39
CA ARG A 223 -27.92 3.21 -12.21
C ARG A 223 -28.40 4.18 -11.14
N HIS A 224 -29.25 5.12 -11.51
CA HIS A 224 -29.82 6.12 -10.61
C HIS A 224 -31.02 5.55 -9.85
N LEU A 225 -31.13 5.72 -8.53
CA LEU A 225 -32.19 5.10 -7.72
C LEU A 225 -33.17 6.12 -7.12
N SER A 226 -32.72 7.32 -6.74
CA SER A 226 -33.59 8.40 -6.24
C SER A 226 -33.03 9.79 -6.59
N GLY A 227 -33.91 10.73 -6.98
CA GLY A 227 -33.57 12.14 -7.28
C GLY A 227 -33.35 12.47 -8.77
N GLN A 228 -33.64 13.71 -9.17
CA GLN A 228 -33.28 14.19 -10.52
C GLN A 228 -31.75 14.22 -10.66
N PRO A 229 -31.16 13.79 -11.79
CA PRO A 229 -29.74 13.97 -12.06
C PRO A 229 -29.37 15.45 -11.92
N ALA A 230 -28.29 15.76 -11.22
CA ALA A 230 -27.79 17.14 -11.16
C ALA A 230 -27.46 17.62 -12.58
N LYS A 231 -28.13 18.68 -13.05
CA LYS A 231 -27.88 19.27 -14.38
C LYS A 231 -26.51 19.94 -14.39
N ILE A 232 -25.69 19.60 -15.36
CA ILE A 232 -24.42 20.25 -15.66
C ILE A 232 -24.69 21.70 -16.10
N ALA A 233 -24.15 22.68 -15.38
CA ALA A 233 -23.89 24.00 -15.94
C ALA A 233 -22.48 24.00 -16.53
N LYS A 234 -22.36 24.13 -17.85
CA LYS A 234 -21.09 24.49 -18.48
C LYS A 234 -20.70 25.87 -17.95
N ALA A 235 -19.61 25.95 -17.19
CA ALA A 235 -18.98 27.21 -16.87
C ALA A 235 -17.87 27.49 -17.90
N ASP A 236 -18.03 28.60 -18.61
CA ASP A 236 -17.09 29.13 -19.58
C ASP A 236 -15.70 29.34 -18.97
N SER A 237 -14.68 29.02 -19.77
CA SER A 237 -13.29 29.31 -19.46
C SER A 237 -13.06 30.82 -19.32
N PRO A 238 -12.40 31.30 -18.23
CA PRO A 238 -11.87 32.65 -18.23
C PRO A 238 -10.47 32.69 -18.85
N LYS A 239 -10.36 33.56 -19.84
CA LYS A 239 -9.16 33.99 -20.54
C LYS A 239 -8.09 34.54 -19.57
N SER A 240 -6.86 34.45 -20.06
CA SER A 240 -5.61 34.93 -19.46
C SER A 240 -5.52 36.45 -19.22
N SER A 241 -4.62 36.77 -18.27
CA SER A 241 -3.78 38.00 -18.12
C SER A 241 -4.22 39.05 -17.08
N PRO A 242 -3.32 39.91 -16.54
CA PRO A 242 -1.85 39.89 -16.51
C PRO A 242 -1.24 40.09 -15.08
N ALA A 243 0.09 39.95 -15.01
CA ALA A 243 0.93 40.08 -13.82
C ALA A 243 0.82 41.41 -13.04
N MET A 244 0.88 41.32 -11.70
CA MET A 244 1.49 42.37 -10.88
C MET A 244 2.14 41.77 -9.62
N LYS A 245 3.40 42.16 -9.41
CA LYS A 245 4.35 41.68 -8.40
C LYS A 245 3.87 41.99 -6.98
N SER A 246 4.05 41.03 -6.06
CA SER A 246 4.42 41.35 -4.67
C SER A 246 5.57 40.45 -4.23
N LYS A 247 6.58 41.10 -3.63
CA LYS A 247 7.82 40.54 -3.11
C LYS A 247 7.64 40.38 -1.60
N GLN A 248 7.85 39.17 -1.08
CA GLN A 248 8.28 38.75 0.27
C GLN A 248 7.68 37.36 0.55
N ALA A 249 8.38 36.31 0.97
CA ALA A 249 9.77 36.09 1.33
C ALA A 249 10.13 34.66 0.85
N GLU A 250 11.41 34.41 0.59
CA GLU A 250 11.94 33.26 -0.15
C GLU A 250 11.45 31.89 0.38
N ARG A 251 10.40 31.36 -0.26
CA ARG A 251 10.15 29.91 -0.37
C ARG A 251 11.29 29.33 -1.20
N GLY A 252 12.21 28.66 -0.52
CA GLY A 252 13.31 27.92 -1.13
C GLY A 252 12.82 26.67 -1.85
N ASN A 253 12.53 26.86 -3.13
CA ASN A 253 12.63 25.91 -4.23
C ASN A 253 11.55 24.83 -4.40
N ASP A 254 10.90 24.94 -5.56
CA ASP A 254 10.12 23.94 -6.31
C ASP A 254 11.01 22.74 -6.77
N LYS A 255 11.97 22.34 -5.92
CA LYS A 255 12.93 21.28 -6.21
C LYS A 255 12.37 20.00 -5.63
N GLN A 256 11.98 19.09 -6.51
CA GLN A 256 11.63 17.71 -6.16
C GLN A 256 12.66 17.15 -5.15
N ARG A 257 12.19 16.72 -3.98
CA ARG A 257 13.04 16.11 -2.96
C ARG A 257 13.66 14.83 -3.46
N LYS A 258 14.86 14.52 -3.00
CA LYS A 258 15.64 13.36 -3.45
C LYS A 258 16.16 12.57 -2.27
N VAL A 259 15.97 11.25 -2.29
CA VAL A 259 16.48 10.34 -1.27
C VAL A 259 17.33 9.26 -1.94
N VAL A 260 18.48 8.95 -1.35
CA VAL A 260 19.28 7.78 -1.73
C VAL A 260 19.02 6.65 -0.75
N ILE A 261 18.60 5.49 -1.26
CA ILE A 261 18.48 4.26 -0.47
C ILE A 261 19.69 3.39 -0.77
N VAL A 262 20.45 3.05 0.26
CA VAL A 262 21.61 2.16 0.17
C VAL A 262 21.19 0.74 0.54
N ILE A 263 21.41 -0.19 -0.38
CA ILE A 263 21.19 -1.63 -0.18
C ILE A 263 22.51 -2.40 -0.29
N ALA A 264 22.61 -3.53 0.40
CA ALA A 264 23.74 -4.44 0.27
C ALA A 264 23.73 -5.17 -1.08
N ASN A 265 24.91 -5.38 -1.69
CA ASN A 265 25.00 -6.19 -2.90
C ASN A 265 24.58 -7.66 -2.67
N GLU A 266 24.72 -8.17 -1.45
CA GLU A 266 24.28 -9.51 -1.07
C GLU A 266 23.53 -9.41 0.26
N ASP A 267 22.42 -10.13 0.37
CA ASP A 267 21.63 -10.32 1.59
C ASP A 267 21.10 -9.01 2.23
N PHE A 268 20.65 -8.06 1.41
CA PHE A 268 19.76 -7.00 1.91
C PHE A 268 18.37 -7.57 2.20
N PHE A 269 17.57 -6.93 3.04
CA PHE A 269 16.19 -7.37 3.31
C PHE A 269 15.23 -6.66 2.35
N TYR A 270 14.54 -7.42 1.47
CA TYR A 270 13.81 -6.84 0.34
C TYR A 270 12.75 -5.82 0.76
N ARG A 271 11.89 -6.13 1.73
CA ARG A 271 10.86 -5.20 2.22
C ARG A 271 11.42 -3.94 2.87
N GLU A 272 12.57 -4.05 3.52
CA GLU A 272 13.25 -2.90 4.14
C GLU A 272 13.88 -1.96 3.09
N TYR A 273 13.89 -2.35 1.82
CA TYR A 273 14.21 -1.50 0.68
C TYR A 273 12.93 -1.05 -0.03
N ALA A 274 12.06 -2.00 -0.36
CA ALA A 274 10.91 -1.79 -1.22
C ALA A 274 9.81 -0.96 -0.55
N ASP A 275 9.50 -1.22 0.72
CA ASP A 275 8.42 -0.54 1.44
C ASP A 275 8.75 0.97 1.67
N PRO A 276 9.95 1.36 2.17
CA PRO A 276 10.29 2.78 2.28
C PRO A 276 10.35 3.47 0.92
N ARG A 277 10.93 2.81 -0.10
CA ARG A 277 11.00 3.34 -1.47
C ARG A 277 9.61 3.69 -1.99
N GLN A 278 8.66 2.76 -1.84
CA GLN A 278 7.29 2.94 -2.31
C GLN A 278 6.62 4.15 -1.65
N GLU A 279 6.77 4.33 -0.32
CA GLU A 279 6.13 5.47 0.37
C GLU A 279 6.80 6.81 0.01
N LEU A 280 8.12 6.83 -0.25
CA LEU A 280 8.84 8.01 -0.74
C LEU A 280 8.40 8.40 -2.16
N GLU A 281 8.40 7.45 -3.09
CA GLU A 281 8.01 7.68 -4.49
C GLU A 281 6.54 8.11 -4.58
N ARG A 282 5.66 7.51 -3.75
CA ARG A 282 4.25 7.93 -3.62
C ARG A 282 4.11 9.41 -3.21
N ALA A 283 5.01 9.94 -2.40
CA ALA A 283 5.01 11.33 -1.96
C ALA A 283 5.72 12.29 -2.95
N GLY A 284 6.04 11.83 -4.16
CA GLY A 284 6.74 12.61 -5.18
C GLY A 284 8.24 12.79 -4.92
N ILE A 285 8.80 12.09 -3.92
CA ILE A 285 10.23 12.11 -3.62
C ILE A 285 10.95 11.19 -4.59
N ARG A 286 11.94 11.71 -5.31
CA ARG A 286 12.75 10.90 -6.21
C ARG A 286 13.71 10.02 -5.43
N VAL A 287 13.61 8.71 -5.62
CA VAL A 287 14.53 7.75 -5.03
C VAL A 287 15.66 7.40 -5.99
N THR A 288 16.87 7.25 -5.46
CA THR A 288 18.03 6.67 -6.15
C THR A 288 18.56 5.52 -5.32
N VAL A 289 18.81 4.37 -5.94
CA VAL A 289 19.33 3.19 -5.25
C VAL A 289 20.86 3.17 -5.40
N ALA A 290 21.56 3.07 -4.28
CA ALA A 290 23.00 2.89 -4.26
C ALA A 290 23.37 1.57 -3.58
N ALA A 291 24.53 1.03 -3.95
CA ALA A 291 25.10 -0.13 -3.28
C ALA A 291 26.63 -0.02 -3.24
N GLY A 292 27.28 -0.91 -2.50
CA GLY A 292 28.74 -0.94 -2.38
C GLY A 292 29.45 -0.96 -3.74
N ARG A 293 28.85 -1.66 -4.71
CA ARG A 293 29.25 -1.66 -6.12
C ARG A 293 28.01 -1.51 -7.00
N LYS A 294 28.19 -0.91 -8.17
CA LYS A 294 27.16 -0.87 -9.22
C LYS A 294 27.06 -2.23 -9.93
N ALA A 295 26.51 -3.20 -9.22
CA ALA A 295 26.29 -4.57 -9.65
C ALA A 295 25.02 -5.10 -8.97
N THR A 296 24.39 -6.10 -9.58
CA THR A 296 23.17 -6.75 -9.08
C THR A 296 23.24 -6.97 -7.58
N CYS A 297 22.22 -6.48 -6.88
CA CYS A 297 22.01 -6.70 -5.46
C CYS A 297 21.03 -7.86 -5.29
N ARG A 298 21.34 -8.80 -4.39
CA ARG A 298 20.50 -9.98 -4.12
C ARG A 298 19.94 -9.94 -2.70
N PRO A 299 18.63 -10.08 -2.50
CA PRO A 299 18.06 -10.04 -1.17
C PRO A 299 18.28 -11.36 -0.42
N HIS A 300 18.04 -11.33 0.89
CA HIS A 300 17.84 -12.53 1.69
C HIS A 300 16.62 -13.30 1.18
N HIS A 301 16.70 -14.64 1.15
CA HIS A 301 15.54 -15.46 0.84
C HIS A 301 14.45 -15.31 1.92
N GLY A 302 13.20 -15.12 1.51
CA GLY A 302 12.05 -14.92 2.39
C GLY A 302 12.00 -13.53 3.02
N SER A 303 12.71 -12.55 2.47
CA SER A 303 12.70 -11.16 2.95
C SER A 303 11.57 -10.31 2.32
N GLY A 304 10.63 -10.98 1.66
CA GLY A 304 9.48 -10.42 0.97
C GLY A 304 9.72 -10.10 -0.50
N GLU A 305 10.76 -10.70 -1.08
CA GLU A 305 10.97 -10.72 -2.53
C GLU A 305 9.89 -11.54 -3.26
N GLY A 306 9.59 -11.13 -4.49
CA GLY A 306 8.65 -11.83 -5.36
C GLY A 306 9.23 -13.12 -5.96
N PRO A 307 8.47 -13.82 -6.81
CA PRO A 307 8.93 -15.03 -7.49
C PRO A 307 10.11 -14.81 -8.44
N ASP A 308 10.44 -13.55 -8.76
CA ASP A 308 11.62 -13.15 -9.53
C ASP A 308 12.91 -13.09 -8.68
N GLY A 309 12.81 -13.36 -7.37
CA GLY A 309 13.91 -13.33 -6.42
C GLY A 309 14.35 -11.93 -6.00
N GLY A 310 13.62 -10.88 -6.40
CA GLY A 310 13.81 -9.50 -5.92
C GLY A 310 15.20 -8.91 -6.14
N ALA A 311 15.89 -9.33 -7.20
CA ALA A 311 17.19 -8.74 -7.55
C ALA A 311 17.03 -7.27 -7.95
N VAL A 312 17.94 -6.41 -7.48
CA VAL A 312 17.89 -4.96 -7.74
C VAL A 312 19.19 -4.50 -8.39
N GLU A 313 19.09 -3.79 -9.51
CA GLU A 313 20.23 -3.09 -10.10
C GLU A 313 20.36 -1.70 -9.47
N PRO A 314 21.44 -1.39 -8.74
CA PRO A 314 21.62 -0.07 -8.15
C PRO A 314 21.96 0.97 -9.23
N ASP A 315 21.43 2.18 -9.06
CA ASP A 315 21.74 3.32 -9.93
C ASP A 315 23.20 3.77 -9.78
N LEU A 316 23.73 3.70 -8.56
CA LEU A 316 25.07 4.20 -8.17
C LEU A 316 25.87 3.18 -7.36
N ALA A 317 27.20 3.21 -7.50
CA ALA A 317 28.07 2.67 -6.46
C ALA A 317 28.23 3.72 -5.34
N LEU A 318 28.52 3.30 -4.10
CA LEU A 318 28.69 4.23 -2.97
C LEU A 318 29.73 5.33 -3.25
N LYS A 319 30.82 4.99 -3.95
CA LYS A 319 31.86 5.94 -4.35
C LYS A 319 31.35 7.08 -5.24
N ASP A 320 30.23 6.88 -5.93
CA ASP A 320 29.65 7.83 -6.88
C ASP A 320 28.50 8.65 -6.25
N VAL A 321 28.11 8.33 -5.00
CA VAL A 321 27.11 9.09 -4.24
C VAL A 321 27.75 10.37 -3.68
N LYS A 322 27.08 11.49 -3.93
CA LYS A 322 27.43 12.83 -3.41
C LYS A 322 26.26 13.36 -2.60
N ALA A 323 26.49 13.78 -1.36
CA ALA A 323 25.38 14.24 -0.51
C ALA A 323 24.61 15.42 -1.11
N ASP A 324 25.27 16.33 -1.85
CA ASP A 324 24.66 17.49 -2.53
C ASP A 324 23.45 17.15 -3.42
N ASP A 325 23.41 15.94 -3.96
CA ASP A 325 22.38 15.48 -4.87
C ASP A 325 21.10 15.01 -4.15
N PHE A 326 21.14 14.87 -2.83
CA PHE A 326 20.07 14.27 -2.01
C PHE A 326 19.73 15.12 -0.78
N ASP A 327 18.50 14.98 -0.29
CA ASP A 327 18.01 15.58 0.95
C ASP A 327 18.11 14.60 2.15
N ALA A 328 18.09 13.28 1.88
CA ALA A 328 18.28 12.25 2.89
C ALA A 328 18.94 10.98 2.32
N ILE A 329 19.55 10.18 3.21
CA ILE A 329 20.08 8.85 2.93
C ILE A 329 19.41 7.82 3.84
N LEU A 330 19.02 6.66 3.30
CA LEU A 330 18.51 5.52 4.06
C LEU A 330 19.39 4.29 3.85
N PHE A 331 19.99 3.76 4.91
CA PHE A 331 20.61 2.43 4.90
C PHE A 331 19.57 1.37 5.21
N SER A 332 19.20 0.59 4.19
CA SER A 332 18.34 -0.59 4.34
C SER A 332 19.08 -1.70 5.11
N GLY A 333 18.33 -2.53 5.82
CA GLY A 333 18.90 -3.61 6.61
C GLY A 333 19.09 -4.91 5.83
N GLY A 334 18.82 -6.02 6.50
CA GLY A 334 19.41 -7.33 6.18
C GLY A 334 20.87 -7.45 6.64
N TRP A 335 21.36 -8.68 6.79
CA TRP A 335 22.72 -8.91 7.29
C TRP A 335 23.80 -8.39 6.35
N GLY A 336 23.52 -8.27 5.06
CA GLY A 336 24.40 -7.67 4.06
C GLY A 336 24.85 -6.25 4.36
N ALA A 337 24.02 -5.46 5.06
CA ALA A 337 24.34 -4.09 5.46
C ALA A 337 25.63 -4.00 6.29
N SER A 338 26.01 -5.09 6.96
CA SER A 338 27.24 -5.19 7.74
C SER A 338 28.50 -4.92 6.92
N SER A 339 28.44 -5.11 5.60
CA SER A 339 29.54 -4.78 4.67
C SER A 339 29.90 -3.29 4.62
N TYR A 340 29.06 -2.41 5.18
CA TYR A 340 29.25 -0.97 5.24
C TYR A 340 29.79 -0.47 6.59
N GLN A 341 29.95 -1.34 7.59
CA GLN A 341 30.37 -0.92 8.93
C GLN A 341 31.83 -0.46 8.96
N PHE A 342 32.06 0.85 9.03
CA PHE A 342 33.40 1.42 8.89
C PHE A 342 34.37 1.04 9.99
N ALA A 343 34.02 1.24 11.26
CA ALA A 343 34.90 1.05 12.40
C ALA A 343 34.66 -0.27 13.16
N PHE A 344 33.86 -1.20 12.64
CA PHE A 344 33.64 -2.49 13.29
C PHE A 344 34.97 -3.26 13.39
N PRO A 345 35.43 -3.61 14.61
CA PRO A 345 36.70 -4.30 14.81
C PRO A 345 36.59 -5.82 14.63
N GLY A 346 35.36 -6.33 14.51
CA GLY A 346 35.09 -7.74 14.35
C GLY A 346 35.20 -8.23 12.91
N ARG A 347 34.72 -9.46 12.70
CA ARG A 347 34.67 -10.12 11.39
C ARG A 347 33.47 -11.05 11.34
N TYR A 348 32.70 -11.01 10.27
CA TYR A 348 31.58 -11.92 10.03
C TYR A 348 32.03 -13.23 9.40
N ASP A 349 31.31 -14.31 9.69
CA ASP A 349 31.60 -15.63 9.12
C ASP A 349 31.39 -15.64 7.61
N LYS A 350 30.30 -15.00 7.14
CA LYS A 350 30.03 -14.84 5.71
C LYS A 350 30.98 -13.79 5.11
N PRO A 351 31.84 -14.15 4.12
CA PRO A 351 32.85 -13.22 3.59
C PRO A 351 32.27 -11.93 2.99
N SER A 352 31.11 -12.00 2.34
CA SER A 352 30.45 -10.83 1.72
C SER A 352 30.10 -9.72 2.72
N TYR A 353 29.86 -10.07 4.00
CA TYR A 353 29.49 -9.12 5.05
C TYR A 353 30.67 -8.32 5.60
N ASN A 354 31.90 -8.67 5.24
CA ASN A 354 33.08 -8.04 5.84
C ASN A 354 33.50 -6.73 5.18
N GLY A 355 32.97 -6.41 3.99
CA GLY A 355 33.28 -5.19 3.24
C GLY A 355 34.78 -5.01 2.93
N ASN A 356 35.14 -4.60 1.71
CA ASN A 356 36.53 -4.16 1.51
C ASN A 356 36.74 -2.77 2.13
N LYS A 357 38.02 -2.40 2.35
CA LYS A 357 38.40 -1.10 2.93
C LYS A 357 37.77 0.08 2.18
N THR A 358 37.72 0.01 0.85
CA THR A 358 37.14 1.07 0.01
C THR A 358 35.65 1.24 0.29
N ILE A 359 34.86 0.17 0.22
CA ILE A 359 33.41 0.20 0.47
C ILE A 359 33.09 0.76 1.86
N ARG A 360 33.81 0.28 2.89
CA ARG A 360 33.67 0.76 4.27
C ARG A 360 34.02 2.25 4.39
N SER A 361 35.06 2.70 3.71
CA SER A 361 35.48 4.10 3.73
C SER A 361 34.49 5.01 2.99
N GLU A 362 33.94 4.57 1.87
CA GLU A 362 32.92 5.31 1.12
C GLU A 362 31.61 5.42 1.90
N ALA A 363 31.17 4.34 2.56
CA ALA A 363 30.02 4.40 3.46
C ALA A 363 30.23 5.43 4.58
N ASN A 364 31.43 5.46 5.18
CA ASN A 364 31.75 6.48 6.19
C ASN A 364 31.77 7.90 5.61
N ARG A 365 32.38 8.09 4.44
CA ARG A 365 32.46 9.38 3.76
C ARG A 365 31.07 9.95 3.53
N ILE A 366 30.16 9.19 2.92
CA ILE A 366 28.81 9.71 2.62
C ILE A 366 28.05 10.04 3.91
N ILE A 367 28.15 9.22 4.97
CA ILE A 367 27.52 9.56 6.25
C ILE A 367 28.06 10.89 6.80
N ASN A 368 29.37 11.10 6.72
CA ASN A 368 29.99 12.39 7.12
C ASN A 368 29.45 13.54 6.28
N GLU A 369 29.37 13.41 4.96
CA GLU A 369 28.85 14.46 4.08
C GLU A 369 27.40 14.82 4.40
N PHE A 370 26.52 13.82 4.60
CA PHE A 370 25.12 14.09 4.97
C PHE A 370 25.01 14.78 6.32
N VAL A 371 25.77 14.34 7.33
CA VAL A 371 25.76 14.98 8.66
C VAL A 371 26.32 16.41 8.60
N GLN A 372 27.44 16.63 7.92
CA GLN A 372 28.06 17.96 7.78
C GLN A 372 27.19 18.95 7.01
N GLN A 373 26.33 18.45 6.13
CA GLN A 373 25.35 19.24 5.37
C GLN A 373 23.99 19.39 6.07
N ASP A 374 23.87 18.97 7.33
CA ASP A 374 22.62 19.01 8.12
C ASP A 374 21.44 18.27 7.45
N LYS A 375 21.72 17.14 6.80
CA LYS A 375 20.75 16.30 6.10
C LYS A 375 20.32 15.10 6.94
N TYR A 376 19.16 14.54 6.60
CA TYR A 376 18.66 13.37 7.31
C TYR A 376 19.48 12.12 6.99
N VAL A 377 19.89 11.41 8.04
CA VAL A 377 20.61 10.14 7.95
C VAL A 377 19.75 9.07 8.62
N CYS A 378 19.31 8.13 7.80
CA CYS A 378 18.28 7.18 8.15
C CYS A 378 18.82 5.75 8.09
N ALA A 379 18.34 4.87 8.96
CA ALA A 379 18.72 3.46 8.95
C ALA A 379 17.60 2.55 9.45
N LEU A 380 17.48 1.35 8.91
CA LEU A 380 16.41 0.41 9.23
C LEU A 380 16.99 -0.96 9.59
N CYS A 381 16.49 -1.60 10.64
CA CYS A 381 16.90 -2.95 11.06
C CYS A 381 18.41 -3.04 11.28
N ASN A 382 19.09 -4.05 10.70
CA ASN A 382 20.53 -4.18 10.76
C ASN A 382 21.27 -3.02 10.06
N GLY A 383 20.60 -2.23 9.23
CA GLY A 383 21.14 -0.98 8.68
C GLY A 383 21.57 0.02 9.77
N VAL A 384 20.94 -0.02 10.95
CA VAL A 384 21.31 0.83 12.11
C VAL A 384 22.76 0.55 12.55
N SER A 385 23.26 -0.67 12.36
CA SER A 385 24.65 -1.02 12.65
C SER A 385 25.66 -0.24 11.79
N VAL A 386 25.27 0.19 10.58
CA VAL A 386 26.13 0.99 9.70
C VAL A 386 26.39 2.34 10.35
N LEU A 387 25.35 2.99 10.87
CA LEU A 387 25.50 4.26 11.59
C LEU A 387 26.23 4.08 12.91
N ALA A 388 25.97 2.99 13.65
CA ALA A 388 26.68 2.70 14.89
C ALA A 388 28.21 2.66 14.69
N TRP A 389 28.68 2.05 13.61
CA TRP A 389 30.09 1.93 13.27
C TRP A 389 30.65 3.02 12.36
N ALA A 390 29.85 4.00 11.96
CA ALA A 390 30.34 5.20 11.30
C ALA A 390 31.14 6.07 12.29
N ARG A 391 32.04 6.89 11.77
CA ARG A 391 32.85 7.86 12.52
C ARG A 391 32.72 9.22 11.86
N VAL A 392 31.94 10.09 12.49
CA VAL A 392 31.83 11.52 12.20
C VAL A 392 32.60 12.25 13.30
N ASP A 393 33.64 12.99 12.91
CA ASP A 393 34.60 13.60 13.83
C ASP A 393 35.15 12.63 14.90
N GLY A 394 35.40 11.39 14.47
CA GLY A 394 35.94 10.32 15.32
C GLY A 394 34.94 9.62 16.23
N LYS A 395 33.66 10.01 16.21
CA LYS A 395 32.60 9.47 17.07
C LYS A 395 31.47 8.81 16.28
N SER A 396 30.74 7.90 16.91
CA SER A 396 29.51 7.38 16.31
C SER A 396 28.48 8.50 16.18
N PRO A 397 27.80 8.66 15.03
CA PRO A 397 26.66 9.56 14.93
C PRO A 397 25.48 9.17 15.83
N LEU A 398 25.50 7.94 16.40
CA LEU A 398 24.49 7.48 17.35
C LEU A 398 24.89 7.71 18.82
N GLU A 399 26.09 8.20 19.13
CA GLU A 399 26.53 8.44 20.51
C GLU A 399 25.58 9.43 21.21
N GLY A 400 24.93 9.00 22.30
CA GLY A 400 23.96 9.79 23.06
C GLY A 400 22.59 9.98 22.39
N LYS A 401 22.38 9.42 21.19
CA LYS A 401 21.11 9.50 20.46
C LYS A 401 20.14 8.42 20.89
N ARG A 402 18.86 8.77 20.94
CA ARG A 402 17.79 7.77 21.04
C ARG A 402 17.62 7.12 19.68
N VAL A 403 17.48 5.79 19.66
CA VAL A 403 17.28 4.99 18.43
C VAL A 403 16.37 3.79 18.70
N CYS A 404 15.91 3.13 17.66
CA CYS A 404 15.37 1.78 17.71
C CYS A 404 16.21 0.85 16.82
N ALA A 405 16.23 -0.43 17.18
CA ALA A 405 16.94 -1.49 16.49
C ALA A 405 16.35 -2.84 16.95
N PRO A 406 16.37 -3.88 16.09
CA PRO A 406 15.60 -5.08 16.34
C PRO A 406 16.27 -5.96 17.37
N VAL A 407 15.47 -6.62 18.21
CA VAL A 407 15.95 -7.66 19.14
C VAL A 407 16.48 -8.91 18.43
N ARG A 408 16.28 -9.02 17.12
CA ARG A 408 16.76 -10.12 16.26
C ARG A 408 18.28 -10.21 16.27
N GLU A 409 18.78 -11.40 15.93
CA GLU A 409 20.21 -11.68 15.83
C GLU A 409 20.87 -10.92 14.67
N ALA A 410 22.04 -10.34 14.95
CA ALA A 410 22.98 -9.89 13.93
C ALA A 410 23.61 -11.10 13.23
N ALA A 411 24.43 -10.87 12.20
CA ALA A 411 25.15 -11.94 11.54
C ALA A 411 26.20 -12.57 12.47
N ALA A 412 26.35 -13.90 12.41
CA ALA A 412 27.38 -14.61 13.18
C ALA A 412 28.80 -14.18 12.77
N GLY A 413 29.69 -14.14 13.75
CA GLY A 413 31.08 -13.77 13.54
C GLY A 413 31.88 -13.62 14.83
N ILE A 414 32.99 -12.89 14.73
CA ILE A 414 33.88 -12.54 15.83
C ILE A 414 33.52 -11.14 16.33
N TYR A 415 33.05 -11.09 17.57
CA TYR A 415 32.71 -9.87 18.31
C TYR A 415 33.62 -9.79 19.53
N ASN A 416 34.30 -8.65 19.72
CA ASN A 416 35.26 -8.47 20.82
C ASN A 416 36.27 -9.63 20.95
N GLY A 417 36.74 -10.14 19.80
CA GLY A 417 37.72 -11.23 19.73
C GLY A 417 37.17 -12.64 19.99
N ARG A 418 35.84 -12.84 20.10
CA ARG A 418 35.22 -14.15 20.35
C ARG A 418 34.09 -14.45 19.36
N PRO A 419 33.86 -15.72 18.98
CA PRO A 419 32.68 -16.12 18.24
C PRO A 419 31.39 -15.76 18.98
N ALA A 420 30.46 -15.08 18.31
CA ALA A 420 29.16 -14.70 18.84
C ALA A 420 28.16 -14.38 17.71
N GLN A 421 26.89 -14.23 18.10
CA GLN A 421 25.82 -13.75 17.25
C GLN A 421 24.85 -12.91 18.11
N PRO A 422 25.27 -11.71 18.55
CA PRO A 422 24.47 -10.91 19.46
C PRO A 422 23.23 -10.36 18.76
N SER A 423 22.31 -9.77 19.52
CA SER A 423 21.23 -8.96 18.94
C SER A 423 21.79 -7.80 18.11
N CYS A 424 21.09 -7.41 17.04
CA CYS A 424 21.40 -6.20 16.26
C CYS A 424 21.54 -4.94 17.13
N ARG A 425 20.87 -4.90 18.29
CA ARG A 425 20.94 -3.80 19.28
C ARG A 425 22.32 -3.63 19.90
N TRP A 426 23.12 -4.70 19.94
CA TRP A 426 24.48 -4.65 20.47
C TRP A 426 25.35 -3.62 19.74
N HIS A 427 25.15 -3.43 18.43
CA HIS A 427 25.91 -2.48 17.64
C HIS A 427 25.72 -1.02 18.10
N PRO A 428 24.50 -0.45 18.10
CA PRO A 428 24.25 0.90 18.60
C PRO A 428 24.56 1.03 20.11
N GLU A 429 24.22 0.04 20.94
CA GLU A 429 24.51 0.08 22.39
C GLU A 429 26.04 0.16 22.66
N SER A 430 26.84 -0.63 21.95
CA SER A 430 28.31 -0.60 22.07
C SER A 430 28.95 0.70 21.60
N ASN A 431 28.19 1.54 20.88
CA ASN A 431 28.63 2.84 20.38
C ASN A 431 27.89 4.00 21.07
N GLY A 432 27.30 3.74 22.25
CA GLY A 432 26.78 4.78 23.14
C GLY A 432 25.38 5.30 22.80
N ALA A 433 24.62 4.60 21.95
CA ALA A 433 23.23 4.94 21.67
C ALA A 433 22.29 4.50 22.80
N ILE A 434 21.18 5.23 22.95
CA ILE A 434 20.09 4.89 23.89
C ILE A 434 19.01 4.17 23.08
N VAL A 435 19.00 2.84 23.11
CA VAL A 435 18.07 2.04 22.28
C VAL A 435 16.75 1.84 23.01
N SER A 436 15.65 2.31 22.41
CA SER A 436 14.29 2.14 22.95
C SER A 436 13.91 0.67 23.04
N PRO A 437 13.11 0.24 24.04
CA PRO A 437 12.58 -1.13 24.07
C PRO A 437 11.87 -1.48 22.76
N SER A 438 11.91 -2.75 22.36
CA SER A 438 11.22 -3.23 21.16
C SER A 438 9.70 -3.04 21.26
N GLY A 439 9.07 -2.61 20.17
CA GLY A 439 7.62 -2.39 20.09
C GLY A 439 7.11 -1.36 21.10
N SER A 440 7.89 -0.32 21.38
CA SER A 440 7.57 0.69 22.40
C SER A 440 7.32 2.08 21.85
N ILE A 441 7.44 2.25 20.53
CA ILE A 441 7.28 3.54 19.85
C ILE A 441 5.95 3.52 19.11
N GLY A 442 5.13 4.55 19.31
CA GLY A 442 3.77 4.55 18.79
C GLY A 442 2.87 3.62 19.61
N ARG A 443 2.36 2.55 19.01
CA ARG A 443 1.44 1.58 19.65
C ARG A 443 2.22 0.53 20.43
N PRO A 444 2.09 0.49 21.78
CA PRO A 444 2.83 -0.48 22.58
C PRO A 444 2.51 -1.93 22.19
N GLY A 445 3.54 -2.73 21.97
CA GLY A 445 3.46 -4.14 21.57
C GLY A 445 3.35 -4.37 20.06
N ASP A 446 3.32 -3.33 19.24
CA ASP A 446 3.40 -3.41 17.78
C ASP A 446 4.73 -2.80 17.32
N VAL A 447 5.45 -3.51 16.44
CA VAL A 447 6.71 -3.03 15.88
C VAL A 447 6.52 -2.33 14.53
N ALA A 448 5.32 -2.35 13.96
CA ALA A 448 5.04 -1.76 12.65
C ALA A 448 5.18 -0.22 12.62
N ASP A 449 5.06 0.44 13.78
CA ASP A 449 5.26 1.88 13.95
C ASP A 449 6.51 2.24 14.76
N ASP A 450 7.42 1.26 14.99
CA ASP A 450 8.66 1.48 15.73
C ASP A 450 9.72 2.20 14.88
N VAL A 451 9.46 3.48 14.61
CA VAL A 451 10.35 4.42 13.92
C VAL A 451 10.60 5.64 14.82
N LEU A 452 11.86 5.85 15.16
CA LEU A 452 12.30 6.91 16.05
C LEU A 452 13.05 8.00 15.28
N ILE A 453 12.66 9.26 15.54
CA ILE A 453 13.35 10.46 15.03
C ILE A 453 14.03 11.18 16.21
N ASP A 454 15.36 11.30 16.17
CA ASP A 454 16.16 12.11 17.11
C ASP A 454 16.98 13.12 16.31
N GLY A 455 16.44 14.34 16.18
CA GLY A 455 17.00 15.37 15.30
C GLY A 455 16.96 14.93 13.84
N LYS A 456 18.13 14.86 13.20
CA LYS A 456 18.29 14.41 11.80
C LYS A 456 18.60 12.92 11.65
N ILE A 457 18.65 12.17 12.76
CA ILE A 457 18.80 10.71 12.74
C ILE A 457 17.42 10.08 12.81
N ILE A 458 17.12 9.17 11.86
CA ILE A 458 15.89 8.39 11.84
C ILE A 458 16.26 6.92 11.84
N THR A 459 15.74 6.15 12.79
CA THR A 459 15.94 4.70 12.86
C THR A 459 14.60 3.98 12.85
N GLY A 460 14.50 2.87 12.12
CA GLY A 460 13.37 1.93 12.20
C GLY A 460 13.81 0.58 12.74
N GLU A 461 12.92 -0.10 13.47
CA GLU A 461 13.25 -1.33 14.18
C GLU A 461 13.49 -2.53 13.25
N ASP A 462 12.53 -2.92 12.42
CA ASP A 462 12.62 -4.11 11.56
C ASP A 462 11.69 -4.04 10.33
N ASP A 463 11.54 -5.15 9.60
CA ASP A 463 10.74 -5.21 8.38
C ASP A 463 9.23 -4.87 8.55
N PRO A 464 8.55 -5.18 9.68
CA PRO A 464 7.28 -4.54 10.02
C PRO A 464 7.29 -3.01 9.94
N SER A 465 8.33 -2.37 10.48
CA SER A 465 8.46 -0.90 10.53
C SER A 465 8.86 -0.25 9.19
N ALA A 466 9.24 -1.05 8.18
CA ALA A 466 9.81 -0.56 6.93
C ALA A 466 8.92 0.45 6.19
N ARG A 467 7.62 0.23 6.21
CA ARG A 467 6.64 1.13 5.60
C ARG A 467 6.51 2.44 6.37
N GLU A 468 6.43 2.37 7.69
CA GLU A 468 6.39 3.56 8.54
C GLU A 468 7.69 4.36 8.43
N MET A 469 8.82 3.69 8.20
CA MET A 469 10.11 4.35 7.95
C MET A 469 10.03 5.29 6.74
N GLY A 470 9.47 4.82 5.63
CA GLY A 470 9.23 5.66 4.45
C GLY A 470 8.33 6.85 4.76
N ARG A 471 7.21 6.62 5.48
CA ARG A 471 6.26 7.67 5.87
C ARG A 471 6.88 8.74 6.76
N LYS A 472 7.72 8.35 7.72
CA LYS A 472 8.42 9.28 8.61
C LYS A 472 9.47 10.10 7.87
N ILE A 473 10.16 9.52 6.88
CA ILE A 473 11.05 10.29 6.01
C ILE A 473 10.24 11.31 5.17
N VAL A 474 9.08 10.91 4.62
CA VAL A 474 8.18 11.85 3.93
C VAL A 474 7.77 13.00 4.84
N GLU A 475 7.31 12.69 6.06
CA GLU A 475 6.85 13.67 7.06
C GLU A 475 7.90 14.75 7.32
N VAL A 476 9.18 14.38 7.44
CA VAL A 476 10.25 15.33 7.75
C VAL A 476 10.80 16.09 6.53
N LEU A 477 10.63 15.56 5.32
CA LEU A 477 11.12 16.18 4.07
C LEU A 477 10.06 17.05 3.39
N MET A 478 8.79 16.74 3.62
CA MET A 478 7.62 17.43 3.07
C MET A 478 6.68 17.87 4.21
N PRO A 479 7.13 18.79 5.11
CA PRO A 479 6.28 19.30 6.16
C PRO A 479 5.10 20.08 5.56
N ARG A 480 3.89 19.83 6.06
CA ARG A 480 2.64 20.46 5.62
C ARG A 480 2.61 21.96 5.88
#